data_AF-A0A836WD41-F1
#
_entry.id   AF-A0A836WD41-F1
#
_cell.length_a   1.000
_cell.length_b   1.000
_cell.length_c   1.000
_cell.angle_alpha   90.00
_cell.angle_beta   90.00
_cell.angle_gamma   90.00
#
_symmetry.space_group_name_H-M   'P 1'
#
loop_
_entity.id
_entity.type
_entity.pdbx_description
1 polymer ?
#
loop_
_entity_poly.entity_id
_entity_poly.type
_entity_poly.pdbx_seq_one_letter_code
_entity_poly.pdbx_strand_id
1 'polypeptide(L)'
;MQYRKHAIKVVSVAFCLLVIFIWTPVSAKGVYKTNSQFLQESFPGQEVPPTQTLWLTGEIKDGIKEILGHNYVKLRVKYWRDKNSTAWVLEEIGKERPITAGFFIDQGKLKKTEVLAFRESRGWEIKHPFFTRQFIGAGLNVKNKLDRNIDGITGATLSVSAMTRLSQMALYLHQHVTAQ
;
A
#
# COMPACT_ATOMS: atom_id res chain seq x y z
N MET A 1 1.35 50.99 67.66
CA MET A 1 1.55 51.56 66.31
C MET A 1 0.78 50.66 65.33
N GLN A 2 -0.30 51.18 64.75
CA GLN A 2 -1.36 50.41 64.11
C GLN A 2 -0.94 49.83 62.74
N TYR A 3 -1.08 48.51 62.58
CA TYR A 3 -0.99 47.80 61.31
C TYR A 3 -2.38 47.74 60.64
N ARG A 4 -2.58 48.53 59.58
CA ARG A 4 -3.54 48.27 58.49
C ARG A 4 -2.90 48.84 57.23
N LYS A 5 -2.82 48.11 56.12
CA LYS A 5 -3.65 48.25 54.89
C LYS A 5 -2.74 47.72 53.75
N HIS A 6 -3.11 46.99 52.71
CA HIS A 6 -4.37 46.50 52.16
C HIS A 6 -4.07 45.23 51.35
N ALA A 7 -4.95 44.23 51.44
CA ALA A 7 -4.98 43.10 50.52
C ALA A 7 -5.29 43.60 49.10
N ILE A 8 -4.32 43.47 48.20
CA ILE A 8 -4.59 43.58 46.76
C ILE A 8 -4.99 42.18 46.30
N LYS A 9 -6.27 42.08 45.93
CA LYS A 9 -6.90 40.86 45.44
C LYS A 9 -6.18 40.39 44.18
N VAL A 10 -5.79 39.13 44.21
CA VAL A 10 -5.31 38.35 43.09
C VAL A 10 -6.40 38.35 42.00
N VAL A 11 -6.11 38.98 40.87
CA VAL A 11 -6.76 38.64 39.60
C VAL A 11 -5.64 38.14 38.71
N SER A 12 -5.28 36.88 38.89
CA SER A 12 -4.44 36.15 37.96
C SER A 12 -5.23 35.99 36.67
N VAL A 13 -5.00 36.90 35.71
CA VAL A 13 -5.43 36.71 34.33
C VAL A 13 -4.62 35.55 33.76
N ALA A 14 -5.14 34.33 33.96
CA ALA A 14 -4.63 33.14 33.33
C ALA A 14 -4.94 33.24 31.83
N PHE A 15 -4.00 33.81 31.08
CA PHE A 15 -3.98 33.82 29.63
C PHE A 15 -3.76 32.37 29.17
N CYS A 16 -4.85 31.61 29.13
CA CYS A 16 -4.90 30.31 28.46
C CYS A 16 -4.78 30.57 26.96
N LEU A 17 -3.54 30.66 26.46
CA LEU A 17 -3.24 30.53 25.04
C LEU A 17 -3.65 29.14 24.60
N LEU A 18 -4.87 29.06 24.09
CA LEU A 18 -5.41 27.94 23.35
C LEU A 18 -4.56 27.78 22.08
N VAL A 19 -3.44 27.06 22.19
CA VAL A 19 -2.65 26.65 21.02
C VAL A 19 -3.47 25.58 20.31
N ILE A 20 -4.35 26.02 19.42
CA ILE A 20 -4.95 25.15 18.40
C ILE A 20 -3.80 24.74 17.49
N PHE A 21 -3.17 23.61 17.80
CA PHE A 21 -2.28 22.93 16.87
C PHE A 21 -3.14 22.53 15.67
N ILE A 22 -3.08 23.31 14.60
CA ILE A 22 -3.71 22.96 13.33
C ILE A 22 -2.84 21.84 12.75
N TRP A 23 -3.21 20.59 13.03
CA TRP A 23 -2.59 19.42 12.40
C TRP A 23 -2.98 19.43 10.93
N THR A 24 -2.19 20.10 10.09
CA THR A 24 -2.33 19.94 8.65
C THR A 24 -1.80 18.53 8.30
N PRO A 25 -2.62 17.64 7.74
CA PRO A 25 -2.11 16.36 7.27
C PRO A 25 -1.12 16.67 6.14
N VAL A 26 0.16 16.40 6.37
CA VAL A 26 1.18 16.40 5.30
C VAL A 26 0.77 15.32 4.31
N SER A 27 0.20 15.75 3.18
CA SER A 27 0.01 14.90 2.03
C SER A 27 1.31 14.88 1.24
N ALA A 28 2.02 13.75 1.30
CA ALA A 28 3.21 13.57 0.49
C ALA A 28 2.83 13.58 -1.00
N LYS A 29 3.53 14.39 -1.80
CA LYS A 29 3.29 14.50 -3.25
C LYS A 29 3.29 13.11 -3.89
N GLY A 30 2.22 12.81 -4.64
CA GLY A 30 2.08 11.56 -5.38
C GLY A 30 1.46 10.40 -4.59
N VAL A 31 1.01 10.61 -3.34
CA VAL A 31 0.17 9.63 -2.63
C VAL A 31 -1.28 9.82 -3.07
N TYR A 32 -1.89 8.77 -3.63
CA TYR A 32 -3.29 8.75 -4.04
C TYR A 32 -4.20 8.12 -2.99
N LYS A 33 -3.70 7.11 -2.28
CA LYS A 33 -4.41 6.44 -1.20
C LYS A 33 -3.42 5.96 -0.15
N THR A 34 -3.76 6.12 1.12
CA THR A 34 -2.90 5.65 2.21
C THR A 34 -3.00 4.13 2.36
N ASN A 35 -1.97 3.51 2.97
CA ASN A 35 -2.01 2.09 3.28
C ASN A 35 -3.20 1.75 4.20
N SER A 36 -3.51 2.59 5.18
CA SER A 36 -4.64 2.35 6.09
C SER A 36 -5.98 2.37 5.36
N GLN A 37 -6.19 3.33 4.45
CA GLN A 37 -7.41 3.38 3.63
C GLN A 37 -7.53 2.13 2.76
N PHE A 38 -6.46 1.75 2.06
CA PHE A 38 -6.45 0.54 1.24
C PHE A 38 -6.79 -0.72 2.07
N LEU A 39 -6.22 -0.85 3.26
CA LEU A 39 -6.45 -2.01 4.13
C LEU A 39 -7.89 -2.06 4.67
N GLN A 40 -8.43 -0.92 5.12
CA GLN A 40 -9.82 -0.84 5.57
C GLN A 40 -10.79 -1.25 4.47
N GLU A 41 -10.56 -0.81 3.24
CA GLU A 41 -11.40 -1.20 2.12
C GLU A 41 -11.14 -2.61 1.59
N SER A 42 -10.05 -3.26 1.99
CA SER A 42 -9.72 -4.65 1.60
C SER A 42 -10.39 -5.66 2.52
N PHE A 43 -10.69 -5.27 3.76
CA PHE A 43 -11.35 -6.11 4.76
C PHE A 43 -12.68 -5.46 5.21
N PRO A 44 -13.68 -5.34 4.31
CA PRO A 44 -14.92 -4.63 4.62
C PRO A 44 -15.70 -5.33 5.72
N GLY A 45 -16.23 -4.56 6.68
CA GLY A 45 -17.08 -5.09 7.75
C GLY A 45 -16.33 -5.82 8.88
N GLN A 46 -15.00 -5.77 8.89
CA GLN A 46 -14.18 -6.31 9.98
C GLN A 46 -13.00 -5.40 10.32
N GLU A 47 -12.36 -5.67 11.45
CA GLU A 47 -11.09 -5.02 11.79
C GLU A 47 -9.99 -5.51 10.85
N VAL A 48 -9.07 -4.60 10.47
CA VAL A 48 -7.90 -4.97 9.67
C VAL A 48 -7.05 -5.96 10.49
N PRO A 49 -6.67 -7.12 9.93
CA PRO A 49 -5.85 -8.11 10.64
C PRO A 49 -4.54 -7.51 11.20
N PRO A 50 -3.89 -8.15 12.17
CA PRO A 50 -2.56 -7.75 12.58
C PRO A 50 -1.56 -7.87 11.43
N THR A 51 -0.58 -6.96 11.40
CA THR A 51 0.46 -6.98 10.37
C THR A 51 1.40 -8.17 10.59
N GLN A 52 1.64 -8.93 9.53
CA GLN A 52 2.61 -10.01 9.49
C GLN A 52 3.81 -9.62 8.61
N THR A 53 4.90 -10.37 8.74
CA THR A 53 6.14 -10.12 8.00
C THR A 53 6.59 -11.40 7.32
N LEU A 54 6.87 -11.33 6.01
CA LEU A 54 7.44 -12.41 5.24
C LEU A 54 8.87 -12.05 4.83
N TRP A 55 9.83 -12.91 5.18
CA TRP A 55 11.21 -12.79 4.73
C TRP A 55 11.36 -13.36 3.32
N LEU A 56 12.05 -12.62 2.44
CA LEU A 56 12.24 -12.96 1.05
C LEU A 56 13.59 -13.69 0.88
N THR A 57 13.59 -14.97 1.25
CA THR A 57 14.78 -15.85 1.23
C THR A 57 14.53 -17.12 0.42
N GLY A 58 15.61 -17.80 0.01
CA GLY A 58 15.55 -19.07 -0.72
C GLY A 58 14.64 -19.02 -1.95
N GLU A 59 13.78 -20.03 -2.09
CA GLU A 59 12.83 -20.19 -3.19
C GLU A 59 11.91 -18.98 -3.39
N ILE A 60 11.48 -18.31 -2.31
CA ILE A 60 10.64 -17.11 -2.43
C ILE A 60 11.41 -16.01 -3.16
N LYS A 61 12.68 -15.81 -2.80
CA LYS A 61 13.52 -14.79 -3.42
C LYS A 61 13.78 -15.08 -4.90
N ASP A 62 14.05 -16.34 -5.23
CA ASP A 62 14.34 -16.77 -6.60
C ASP A 62 13.10 -16.66 -7.50
N GLY A 63 11.93 -17.10 -7.01
CA GLY A 63 10.68 -16.93 -7.75
C GLY A 63 10.29 -15.47 -7.97
N ILE A 64 10.50 -14.59 -6.98
CA ILE A 64 10.32 -13.15 -7.17
C ILE A 64 11.27 -12.63 -8.25
N LYS A 65 12.53 -13.03 -8.23
CA LYS A 65 13.51 -12.62 -9.25
C LYS A 65 13.10 -13.07 -10.64
N GLU A 66 12.52 -14.25 -10.80
CA GLU A 66 12.00 -14.71 -12.10
C GLU A 66 10.79 -13.89 -12.56
N ILE A 67 9.86 -13.58 -11.66
CA ILE A 67 8.67 -12.77 -11.96
C ILE A 67 9.07 -11.34 -12.35
N LEU A 68 10.01 -10.75 -11.60
CA LEU A 68 10.48 -9.39 -11.81
C LEU A 68 11.65 -9.32 -12.82
N GLY A 69 12.27 -10.42 -13.23
CA GLY A 69 13.51 -10.35 -14.03
C GLY A 69 14.67 -9.57 -13.39
N HIS A 70 14.57 -9.17 -12.12
CA HIS A 70 15.60 -8.47 -11.34
C HIS A 70 15.43 -8.73 -9.85
N ASN A 71 16.46 -8.42 -9.07
CA ASN A 71 16.40 -8.61 -7.62
C ASN A 71 15.47 -7.60 -6.96
N TYR A 72 14.49 -8.07 -6.20
CA TYR A 72 13.67 -7.18 -5.37
C TYR A 72 14.50 -6.56 -4.26
N VAL A 73 14.39 -5.24 -4.09
CA VAL A 73 15.29 -4.45 -3.22
C VAL A 73 15.09 -4.77 -1.74
N LYS A 74 13.88 -5.18 -1.33
CA LYS A 74 13.56 -5.41 0.08
C LYS A 74 13.88 -6.86 0.49
N LEU A 75 14.41 -7.03 1.70
CA LEU A 75 14.67 -8.35 2.31
C LEU A 75 13.41 -9.00 2.89
N ARG A 76 12.38 -8.20 3.18
CA ARG A 76 11.11 -8.65 3.75
C ARG A 76 9.99 -7.73 3.33
N VAL A 77 8.78 -8.24 3.35
CA VAL A 77 7.55 -7.49 3.06
C VAL A 77 6.56 -7.68 4.20
N LYS A 78 5.79 -6.62 4.46
CA LYS A 78 4.65 -6.67 5.37
C LYS A 78 3.41 -7.10 4.60
N TYR A 79 2.57 -7.89 5.24
CA TYR A 79 1.30 -8.32 4.69
C TYR A 79 0.27 -8.49 5.80
N TRP A 80 -0.99 -8.64 5.40
CA TRP A 80 -2.12 -8.86 6.29
C TRP A 80 -2.85 -10.08 5.81
N ARG A 81 -3.20 -11.01 6.70
CA ARG A 81 -3.91 -12.23 6.33
C ARG A 81 -5.13 -12.42 7.22
N ASP A 82 -6.22 -12.83 6.59
CA ASP A 82 -7.39 -13.40 7.25
C ASP A 82 -7.77 -14.67 6.51
N LYS A 83 -7.59 -15.83 7.14
CA LYS A 83 -7.83 -17.16 6.54
C LYS A 83 -7.15 -17.32 5.17
N ASN A 84 -7.94 -17.30 4.10
CA ASN A 84 -7.51 -17.48 2.70
C ASN A 84 -7.46 -16.16 1.92
N SER A 85 -7.55 -15.03 2.62
CA SER A 85 -7.42 -13.69 2.08
C SER A 85 -6.13 -13.04 2.56
N THR A 86 -5.45 -12.32 1.69
CA THR A 86 -4.23 -11.55 2.01
C THR A 86 -4.25 -10.17 1.37
N ALA A 87 -3.75 -9.17 2.08
CA ALA A 87 -3.46 -7.84 1.52
C ALA A 87 -1.95 -7.59 1.50
N TRP A 88 -1.47 -6.98 0.40
CA TRP A 88 -0.07 -6.67 0.15
C TRP A 88 0.08 -5.21 -0.28
N VAL A 89 1.14 -4.56 0.19
CA VAL A 89 1.58 -3.26 -0.33
C VAL A 89 3.01 -3.42 -0.83
N LEU A 90 3.17 -3.40 -2.15
CA LEU A 90 4.42 -3.68 -2.85
C LEU A 90 4.87 -2.49 -3.69
N GLU A 91 6.14 -2.47 -4.07
CA GLU A 91 6.73 -1.37 -4.83
C GLU A 91 7.64 -1.86 -5.94
N GLU A 92 7.52 -1.30 -7.13
CA GLU A 92 8.38 -1.61 -8.28
C GLU A 92 8.76 -0.31 -8.98
N ILE A 93 9.96 -0.27 -9.56
CA ILE A 93 10.38 0.87 -10.37
C ILE A 93 9.57 0.87 -11.66
N GLY A 94 8.93 2.00 -11.97
CA GLY A 94 8.30 2.23 -13.26
C GLY A 94 9.35 2.48 -14.33
N LYS A 95 9.50 3.74 -14.73
CA LYS A 95 10.62 4.19 -15.56
C LYS A 95 11.84 4.55 -14.72
N GLU A 96 11.63 5.34 -13.67
CA GLU A 96 12.69 5.99 -12.88
C GLU A 96 12.37 6.07 -11.38
N ARG A 97 11.09 5.98 -11.00
CA ARG A 97 10.65 6.13 -9.60
C ARG A 97 9.75 4.95 -9.19
N PRO A 98 9.67 4.64 -7.88
CA PRO A 98 8.82 3.56 -7.39
C PRO A 98 7.34 3.91 -7.52
N ILE A 99 6.59 2.94 -8.05
CA ILE A 99 5.14 2.83 -7.99
C ILE A 99 4.81 2.00 -6.75
N THR A 100 3.99 2.53 -5.85
CA THR A 100 3.49 1.79 -4.68
C THR A 100 2.08 1.30 -4.98
N ALA A 101 1.83 0.00 -4.90
CA ALA A 101 0.56 -0.61 -5.24
C ALA A 101 0.06 -1.58 -4.16
N GLY A 102 -1.26 -1.57 -3.96
CA GLY A 102 -1.99 -2.42 -3.05
C GLY A 102 -2.67 -3.57 -3.80
N PHE A 103 -2.58 -4.79 -3.25
CA PHE A 103 -3.20 -5.99 -3.80
C PHE A 103 -3.95 -6.73 -2.70
N PHE A 104 -5.25 -6.93 -2.90
CA PHE A 104 -6.06 -7.81 -2.05
C PHE A 104 -6.40 -9.06 -2.84
N ILE A 105 -6.05 -10.21 -2.27
CA ILE A 105 -6.20 -11.51 -2.89
C ILE A 105 -7.05 -12.35 -1.96
N ASP A 106 -8.05 -13.01 -2.53
CA ASP A 106 -8.89 -13.96 -1.81
C ASP A 106 -9.07 -15.21 -2.66
N GLN A 107 -8.88 -16.37 -2.03
CA GLN A 107 -8.92 -17.69 -2.69
C GLN A 107 -8.03 -17.74 -3.94
N GLY A 108 -6.80 -17.21 -3.85
CA GLY A 108 -5.84 -17.20 -4.95
C GLY A 108 -6.20 -16.29 -6.13
N LYS A 109 -7.22 -15.44 -6.00
CA LYS A 109 -7.65 -14.49 -7.04
C LYS A 109 -7.55 -13.04 -6.55
N LEU A 110 -7.07 -12.15 -7.41
CA LEU A 110 -7.06 -10.71 -7.14
C LEU A 110 -8.49 -10.18 -7.04
N LYS A 111 -8.87 -9.63 -5.89
CA LYS A 111 -10.17 -8.97 -5.68
C LYS A 111 -10.06 -7.46 -5.78
N LYS A 112 -8.90 -6.90 -5.45
CA LYS A 112 -8.59 -5.47 -5.57
C LYS A 112 -7.13 -5.26 -5.93
N THR A 113 -6.90 -4.37 -6.88
CA THR A 113 -5.58 -3.87 -7.27
C THR A 113 -5.68 -2.35 -7.32
N GLU A 114 -4.80 -1.62 -6.63
CA GLU A 114 -4.84 -0.16 -6.61
C GLU A 114 -3.45 0.46 -6.59
N VAL A 115 -3.31 1.62 -7.22
CA VAL A 115 -2.09 2.43 -7.14
C VAL A 115 -2.22 3.36 -5.93
N LEU A 116 -1.38 3.13 -4.92
CA LEU A 116 -1.39 3.88 -3.66
C LEU A 116 -0.53 5.14 -3.75
N ALA A 117 0.61 5.05 -4.45
CA ALA A 117 1.45 6.21 -4.71
C ALA A 117 2.17 6.10 -6.06
N PHE A 118 2.29 7.23 -6.76
CA PHE A 118 2.92 7.35 -8.07
C PHE A 118 3.73 8.64 -8.15
N ARG A 119 4.98 8.53 -8.60
CA ARG A 119 6.00 9.59 -8.46
C ARG A 119 6.68 9.97 -9.77
N GLU A 120 6.11 9.55 -10.90
CA GLU A 120 6.63 9.86 -12.24
C GLU A 120 5.78 10.90 -12.97
N SER A 121 6.32 11.45 -14.06
CA SER A 121 5.65 12.49 -14.86
C SER A 121 4.59 11.95 -15.81
N ARG A 122 4.72 10.69 -16.26
CA ARG A 122 3.86 10.03 -17.23
C ARG A 122 3.55 8.61 -16.79
N GLY A 123 2.47 8.06 -17.30
CA GLY A 123 2.03 6.71 -16.94
C GLY A 123 1.15 6.66 -15.69
N TRP A 124 0.72 7.82 -15.16
CA TRP A 124 -0.17 7.90 -14.00
C TRP A 124 -1.58 7.37 -14.31
N GLU A 125 -1.90 7.14 -15.58
CA GLU A 125 -3.14 6.59 -16.08
C GLU A 125 -3.45 5.21 -15.47
N ILE A 126 -2.42 4.46 -15.04
CA ILE A 126 -2.57 3.17 -14.34
C ILE A 126 -3.36 3.26 -13.04
N LYS A 127 -3.53 4.46 -12.46
CA LYS A 127 -4.31 4.62 -11.22
C LYS A 127 -5.82 4.48 -11.45
N HIS A 128 -6.27 4.59 -12.69
CA HIS A 128 -7.69 4.65 -13.00
C HIS A 128 -8.38 3.28 -13.01
N PRO A 129 -9.67 3.23 -12.65
CA PRO A 129 -10.43 1.97 -12.62
C PRO A 129 -10.48 1.22 -13.94
N PHE A 130 -10.40 1.90 -15.10
CA PHE A 130 -10.40 1.21 -16.40
C PHE A 130 -9.19 0.26 -16.55
N PHE A 131 -8.08 0.58 -15.90
CA PHE A 131 -6.88 -0.26 -15.88
C PHE A 131 -6.93 -1.26 -14.74
N THR A 132 -7.14 -0.80 -13.50
CA THR A 132 -7.02 -1.67 -12.33
C THR A 132 -8.08 -2.75 -12.24
N ARG A 133 -9.28 -2.55 -12.82
CA ARG A 133 -10.33 -3.57 -12.84
C ARG A 133 -9.99 -4.78 -13.71
N GLN A 134 -9.06 -4.67 -14.66
CA GLN A 134 -8.65 -5.79 -15.50
C GLN A 134 -8.03 -6.94 -14.69
N PHE A 135 -7.45 -6.62 -13.53
CA PHE A 135 -6.85 -7.58 -12.60
C PHE A 135 -7.89 -8.35 -11.77
N ILE A 136 -9.14 -7.91 -11.70
CA ILE A 136 -10.15 -8.54 -10.83
C ILE A 136 -10.46 -9.95 -11.33
N GLY A 137 -10.29 -10.93 -10.44
CA GLY A 137 -10.43 -12.36 -10.71
C GLY A 137 -9.21 -13.01 -11.37
N ALA A 138 -8.13 -12.26 -11.61
CA ALA A 138 -6.89 -12.83 -12.14
C ALA A 138 -6.20 -13.68 -11.08
N GLY A 139 -5.64 -14.81 -11.50
CA GLY A 139 -4.78 -15.68 -10.70
C GLY A 139 -3.48 -16.00 -11.44
N LEU A 140 -2.68 -16.93 -10.91
CA LEU A 140 -1.50 -17.44 -11.60
C LEU A 140 -1.83 -18.70 -12.40
N ASN A 141 -1.18 -18.83 -13.56
CA ASN A 141 -1.09 -20.07 -14.32
C ASN A 141 0.13 -20.90 -13.87
N VAL A 142 0.32 -22.06 -14.50
CA VAL A 142 1.43 -23.00 -14.18
C VAL A 142 2.84 -22.44 -14.39
N LYS A 143 2.99 -21.27 -15.04
CA LYS A 143 4.26 -20.57 -15.28
C LYS A 143 4.42 -19.31 -14.42
N ASN A 144 3.64 -19.16 -13.35
CA ASN A 144 3.62 -17.97 -12.50
C ASN A 144 3.35 -16.65 -13.26
N LYS A 145 2.63 -16.74 -14.38
CA LYS A 145 2.09 -15.56 -15.11
C LYS A 145 0.60 -15.42 -14.80
N LEU A 146 0.06 -14.23 -15.04
CA LEU A 146 -1.39 -14.04 -14.92
C LEU A 146 -2.12 -14.99 -15.87
N ASP A 147 -3.26 -15.50 -15.43
CA ASP A 147 -4.15 -16.37 -16.22
C ASP A 147 -4.94 -15.61 -17.30
N ARG A 148 -4.65 -14.32 -17.49
CA ARG A 148 -5.28 -13.43 -18.46
C ARG A 148 -4.32 -12.36 -18.92
N ASN A 149 -4.68 -11.71 -20.03
CA ASN A 149 -3.98 -10.53 -20.51
C ASN A 149 -4.47 -9.27 -19.82
N ILE A 150 -3.57 -8.29 -19.70
CA ILE A 150 -3.86 -6.93 -19.23
C ILE A 150 -3.55 -5.99 -20.39
N ASP A 151 -4.55 -5.24 -20.80
CA ASP A 151 -4.43 -4.26 -21.87
C ASP A 151 -3.49 -3.13 -21.46
N GLY A 152 -2.65 -2.74 -22.42
CA GLY A 152 -1.73 -1.65 -22.25
C GLY A 152 -2.42 -0.28 -22.20
N ILE A 153 -1.65 0.72 -21.78
CA ILE A 153 -1.99 2.13 -21.93
C ILE A 153 -0.91 2.78 -22.78
N THR A 154 -1.32 3.48 -23.84
CA THR A 154 -0.42 4.21 -24.71
C THR A 154 0.45 5.18 -23.91
N GLY A 155 1.78 5.10 -24.08
CA GLY A 155 2.73 5.97 -23.37
C GLY A 155 3.02 5.57 -21.92
N ALA A 156 2.44 4.48 -21.42
CA ALA A 156 2.59 4.01 -20.03
C ALA A 156 3.10 2.56 -19.94
N THR A 157 3.76 2.04 -20.98
CA THR A 157 4.18 0.64 -21.08
C THR A 157 4.98 0.15 -19.86
N LEU A 158 5.91 0.95 -19.34
CA LEU A 158 6.73 0.58 -18.18
C LEU A 158 5.89 0.53 -16.90
N SER A 159 4.97 1.48 -16.71
CA SER A 159 4.04 1.49 -15.57
C SER A 159 3.08 0.31 -15.61
N VAL A 160 2.57 -0.06 -16.79
CA VAL A 160 1.72 -1.25 -16.98
C VAL A 160 2.49 -2.53 -16.69
N SER A 161 3.73 -2.63 -17.19
CA SER A 161 4.60 -3.79 -16.94
C SER A 161 4.90 -3.95 -15.44
N ALA A 162 5.25 -2.86 -14.76
CA ALA A 162 5.49 -2.86 -13.31
C ALA A 162 4.26 -3.32 -12.52
N MET A 163 3.06 -2.80 -12.83
CA MET A 163 1.82 -3.23 -12.18
C MET A 163 1.49 -4.70 -12.44
N THR A 164 1.74 -5.18 -13.66
CA THR A 164 1.51 -6.58 -14.03
C THR A 164 2.41 -7.52 -13.24
N ARG A 165 3.70 -7.19 -13.14
CA ARG A 165 4.69 -7.97 -12.41
C ARG A 165 4.48 -7.92 -10.90
N LEU A 166 4.11 -6.77 -10.35
CA LEU A 166 3.72 -6.68 -8.94
C LEU A 166 2.48 -7.52 -8.62
N SER A 167 1.51 -7.59 -9.53
CA SER A 167 0.33 -8.43 -9.38
C SER A 167 0.70 -9.92 -9.34
N GLN A 168 1.60 -10.34 -10.24
CA GLN A 168 2.15 -11.72 -10.25
C GLN A 168 2.91 -12.03 -8.96
N MET A 169 3.76 -11.10 -8.52
CA MET A 169 4.50 -11.21 -7.27
C MET A 169 3.55 -11.33 -6.07
N ALA A 170 2.50 -10.51 -5.98
CA ALA A 170 1.54 -10.58 -4.88
C ALA A 170 0.82 -11.94 -4.83
N LEU A 171 0.39 -12.47 -5.98
CA LEU A 171 -0.23 -13.80 -6.07
C LEU A 171 0.75 -14.93 -5.71
N TYR A 172 2.01 -14.81 -6.13
CA TYR A 172 3.04 -15.78 -5.78
C TYR A 172 3.30 -15.79 -4.27
N LEU A 173 3.44 -14.61 -3.66
CA LEU A 173 3.59 -14.47 -2.22
C LEU A 173 2.36 -14.98 -1.45
N HIS A 174 1.15 -14.76 -1.99
CA HIS A 174 -0.09 -15.29 -1.42
C HIS A 174 -0.06 -16.82 -1.34
N GLN A 175 0.39 -17.52 -2.38
CA GLN A 175 0.51 -18.99 -2.36
C GLN A 175 1.46 -19.44 -1.24
N HIS A 176 2.61 -18.79 -1.08
CA HIS A 176 3.59 -19.13 -0.04
C HIS A 176 3.09 -18.94 1.38
N VAL A 177 2.25 -17.92 1.63
CA VAL A 177 1.73 -17.67 2.97
C VAL A 177 0.40 -18.36 3.24
N THR A 178 -0.30 -18.91 2.23
CA THR A 178 -1.59 -19.59 2.42
C THR A 178 -1.55 -21.10 2.25
N ALA A 179 -0.50 -21.64 1.60
CA ALA A 179 -0.25 -23.07 1.51
C ALA A 179 0.31 -23.70 2.81
N GLN A 180 0.50 -22.87 3.86
CA GLN A 180 0.91 -23.27 5.21
C GLN A 180 -0.29 -23.38 6.14
#